data_AF-A0A371MSB7-F1
#
_entry.id   AF-A0A371MSB7-F1
#
_cell.length_a   1.000
_cell.length_b   1.000
_cell.length_c   1.000
_cell.angle_alpha   90.00
_cell.angle_beta   90.00
_cell.angle_gamma   90.00
#
_symmetry.space_group_name_H-M   'P 1'
#
loop_
_entity.id
_entity.type
_entity.pdbx_description
1 polymer ?
#
loop_
_entity_poly.entity_id
_entity_poly.type
_entity_poly.pdbx_seq_one_letter_code
_entity_poly.pdbx_strand_id
1 'polypeptide(L)'
;ALLGATVLLAATYAVASRLGRWYVAFVAVAGQVYGLVALVATLLYPMIDPVTGLAVGEAIVSTLPLNLTSIGAAFLLPLIATYFYVLYSAFSGPVEEAESYA
;
A
#
# COMPACT_ATOMS: atom_id res chain seq x y z
N ALA A 1 -5.01 16.00 -8.90
CA ALA A 1 -5.39 15.62 -7.52
C ALA A 1 -4.36 14.70 -6.87
N LEU A 2 -4.06 13.52 -7.43
CA LEU A 2 -3.15 12.53 -6.82
C LEU A 2 -1.75 13.06 -6.49
N LEU A 3 -1.11 13.81 -7.41
CA LEU A 3 0.18 14.45 -7.13
C LEU A 3 0.10 15.33 -5.87
N GLY A 4 -0.91 16.20 -5.78
CA GLY A 4 -1.13 17.03 -4.60
C GLY A 4 -1.32 16.19 -3.33
N ALA A 5 -2.09 15.10 -3.40
CA ALA A 5 -2.26 14.18 -2.28
C ALA A 5 -0.93 13.53 -1.85
N THR A 6 -0.07 13.12 -2.79
CA THR A 6 1.25 12.56 -2.47
C THR A 6 2.19 13.61 -1.84
N VAL A 7 2.12 14.86 -2.27
CA VAL A 7 2.92 15.92 -1.64
C VAL A 7 2.40 16.20 -0.22
N LEU A 8 1.09 16.22 -0.04
CA LEU A 8 0.45 16.42 1.27
C LEU A 8 0.78 15.29 2.26
N LEU A 9 0.76 14.04 1.81
CA LEU A 9 1.13 12.88 2.62
C LEU A 9 2.61 12.92 3.03
N ALA A 10 3.51 13.28 2.13
CA ALA A 10 4.93 13.49 2.45
C ALA A 10 5.14 14.62 3.49
N ALA A 11 4.45 15.75 3.32
CA ALA A 11 4.50 16.85 4.28
C ALA A 11 3.93 16.43 5.65
N THR A 12 2.82 15.70 5.65
CA THR A 12 2.17 15.18 6.86
C THR A 12 3.11 14.24 7.62
N TYR A 13 3.80 13.34 6.93
CA TYR A 13 4.83 12.48 7.52
C TYR A 13 5.93 13.32 8.20
N ALA A 14 6.54 14.27 7.48
CA ALA A 14 7.62 15.09 8.01
C ALA A 14 7.21 15.91 9.25
N VAL A 15 6.02 16.51 9.23
CA VAL A 15 5.50 17.28 10.37
C VAL A 15 5.14 16.36 11.54
N ALA A 16 4.47 15.24 11.29
CA ALA A 16 4.09 14.30 12.34
C ALA A 16 5.31 13.69 13.04
N SER A 17 6.37 13.35 12.30
CA SER A 17 7.62 12.84 12.86
C SER A 17 8.30 13.88 13.75
N ARG A 18 8.31 15.16 13.35
CA ARG A 18 8.86 16.25 14.19
C ARG A 18 8.08 16.47 15.48
N LEU A 19 6.78 16.24 15.45
CA LEU A 19 5.90 16.38 16.61
C LEU A 19 5.82 15.10 17.47
N GLY A 20 6.60 14.06 17.15
CA GLY A 20 6.55 12.77 17.86
C GLY A 20 5.23 12.01 17.69
N ARG A 21 4.42 12.33 16.67
CA ARG A 21 3.12 11.70 16.39
C ARG A 21 3.28 10.49 15.48
N TRP A 22 3.90 9.43 16.00
CA TRP A 22 4.34 8.27 15.23
C TRP A 22 3.22 7.52 14.49
N TYR A 23 2.03 7.39 15.07
CA TYR A 23 0.88 6.77 14.38
C TYR A 23 0.44 7.56 13.14
N VAL A 24 0.44 8.90 13.21
CA VAL A 24 0.08 9.74 12.07
C VAL A 24 1.17 9.67 11.00
N ALA A 25 2.44 9.68 11.41
CA ALA A 25 3.56 9.48 10.49
C ALA A 25 3.46 8.12 9.78
N PHE A 26 3.13 7.05 10.51
CA PHE A 26 2.96 5.71 9.94
C PHE A 26 1.84 5.66 8.90
N VAL A 27 0.65 6.19 9.21
CA VAL A 27 -0.45 6.23 8.24
C VAL A 27 -0.10 7.09 7.03
N ALA A 28 0.59 8.22 7.24
CA ALA A 28 1.01 9.09 6.16
C ALA A 28 1.99 8.40 5.19
N VAL A 29 2.97 7.65 5.71
CA VAL A 29 3.93 6.93 4.85
C VAL A 29 3.27 5.74 4.13
N ALA A 30 2.38 5.00 4.80
CA ALA A 30 1.62 3.91 4.17
C ALA A 30 0.74 4.45 3.02
N GLY A 31 0.03 5.57 3.28
CA GLY A 31 -0.73 6.27 2.26
C GLY A 31 0.15 6.78 1.12
N GLN A 32 1.37 7.24 1.42
CA GLN A 32 2.30 7.76 0.41
C GLN A 32 2.72 6.68 -0.60
N VAL A 33 3.03 5.47 -0.12
CA VAL A 33 3.38 4.33 -0.99
C VAL A 33 2.23 4.03 -1.95
N TYR A 34 1.01 3.90 -1.41
CA TYR A 34 -0.17 3.67 -2.24
C TYR A 34 -0.42 4.82 -3.23
N GLY A 35 -0.34 6.06 -2.76
CA GLY A 35 -0.62 7.26 -3.55
C GLY A 35 0.35 7.43 -4.72
N LEU A 36 1.64 7.14 -4.51
CA LEU A 36 2.64 7.20 -5.57
C LEU A 36 2.40 6.13 -6.63
N VAL A 37 2.13 4.89 -6.21
CA VAL A 37 1.78 3.79 -7.14
C VAL A 37 0.52 4.15 -7.93
N ALA A 38 -0.51 4.67 -7.27
CA ALA A 38 -1.76 5.09 -7.91
C ALA A 38 -1.54 6.26 -8.90
N LEU A 39 -0.70 7.24 -8.55
CA LEU A 39 -0.34 8.34 -9.45
C LEU A 39 0.31 7.80 -10.72
N VAL A 40 1.32 6.95 -10.59
CA VAL A 40 2.03 6.36 -11.72
C VAL A 40 1.07 5.53 -12.59
N ALA A 41 0.27 4.66 -11.96
CA ALA A 41 -0.72 3.84 -12.66
C ALA A 41 -1.75 4.69 -13.41
N THR A 42 -2.22 5.79 -12.82
CA THR A 42 -3.20 6.69 -13.46
C THR A 42 -2.60 7.44 -14.65
N LEU A 43 -1.32 7.84 -14.56
CA LEU A 43 -0.63 8.53 -15.65
C LEU A 43 -0.31 7.60 -16.82
N LEU A 44 -0.03 6.33 -16.54
CA LEU A 44 0.30 5.33 -17.55
C LEU A 44 -0.94 4.71 -18.20
N TYR A 45 -2.08 4.68 -17.52
CA TYR A 45 -3.29 4.05 -18.04
C TYR A 45 -3.69 4.63 -19.43
N PRO A 46 -3.94 3.78 -20.45
CA PRO A 46 -4.16 2.33 -20.39
C PRO A 46 -2.91 1.46 -20.62
N MET A 47 -1.71 2.04 -20.65
CA MET A 47 -0.46 1.33 -20.92
C MET A 47 0.09 0.61 -19.68
N ILE A 48 0.59 -0.61 -19.87
CA ILE A 48 1.38 -1.34 -18.86
C ILE A 48 2.87 -1.12 -19.13
N ASP A 49 3.29 -1.27 -20.39
CA ASP A 49 4.67 -1.06 -20.82
C ASP A 49 4.70 -0.13 -22.04
N PRO A 50 5.04 1.15 -21.84
CA PRO A 50 5.13 2.13 -22.93
C PRO A 50 6.26 1.83 -23.93
N VAL A 51 7.30 1.09 -23.53
CA VAL A 51 8.45 0.81 -24.39
C VAL A 51 8.07 -0.20 -25.47
N THR A 52 7.31 -1.23 -25.09
CA THR A 52 6.83 -2.26 -26.01
C THR A 52 5.47 -1.92 -26.61
N GLY A 53 4.78 -0.91 -26.09
CA GLY A 53 3.43 -0.53 -26.52
C GLY A 53 2.34 -1.43 -25.92
N LEU A 54 2.64 -2.22 -24.89
CA LEU A 54 1.68 -3.15 -24.29
C LEU A 54 0.61 -2.41 -23.47
N ALA A 55 -0.65 -2.54 -23.90
CA ALA A 55 -1.79 -2.00 -23.18
C ALA A 55 -2.41 -3.04 -22.22
N VAL A 56 -3.12 -2.55 -21.19
CA VAL A 56 -3.86 -3.41 -20.24
C VAL A 56 -4.82 -4.35 -20.98
N GLY A 57 -5.54 -3.84 -22.00
CA GLY A 57 -6.52 -4.64 -22.75
C GLY A 57 -5.92 -5.85 -23.47
N GLU A 58 -4.66 -5.77 -23.87
CA GLU A 58 -3.95 -6.83 -24.59
C GLU A 58 -3.33 -7.86 -23.64
N ALA A 59 -3.06 -7.46 -22.40
CA ALA A 59 -2.48 -8.31 -21.37
C ALA A 59 -3.53 -9.09 -20.54
N ILE A 60 -4.83 -8.85 -20.76
CA ILE A 60 -5.91 -9.52 -20.02
C ILE A 60 -5.92 -11.02 -20.33
N VAL A 61 -5.84 -11.84 -19.28
CA VAL A 61 -6.06 -13.29 -19.37
C VAL A 61 -7.52 -13.62 -19.69
N SER A 62 -7.79 -14.87 -20.06
CA SER A 62 -9.17 -15.30 -20.30
C SER A 62 -10.05 -15.12 -19.05
N THR A 63 -11.35 -14.93 -19.29
CA THR A 63 -12.34 -14.59 -18.25
C THR A 63 -12.40 -15.61 -17.12
N LEU A 64 -12.19 -16.90 -17.42
CA LEU A 64 -12.23 -17.98 -16.42
C LEU A 64 -11.10 -17.83 -15.38
N PRO A 65 -9.80 -17.82 -15.76
CA PRO A 65 -8.71 -17.49 -14.84
C PRO A 65 -8.89 -16.17 -14.11
N LEU A 66 -9.38 -15.13 -14.80
CA LEU A 66 -9.61 -13.82 -14.18
C LEU A 66 -10.66 -13.89 -13.05
N ASN A 67 -11.77 -14.60 -13.28
CA ASN A 67 -12.80 -14.80 -12.27
C ASN A 67 -12.30 -15.63 -11.08
N LEU A 68 -11.58 -16.72 -11.35
CA LEU A 68 -11.03 -17.58 -10.30
C LEU A 68 -10.03 -16.83 -9.40
N THR A 69 -9.10 -16.09 -10.01
CA THR A 69 -8.11 -15.30 -9.27
C THR A 69 -8.76 -14.14 -8.51
N SER A 70 -9.77 -13.47 -9.08
CA SER A 70 -10.50 -12.40 -8.40
C SER A 70 -11.29 -12.91 -7.20
N ILE A 71 -11.99 -14.03 -7.34
CA ILE A 71 -12.69 -14.68 -6.21
C ILE A 71 -11.68 -15.08 -5.13
N GLY A 72 -10.57 -15.70 -5.52
CA GLY A 72 -9.48 -16.05 -4.60
C GLY A 72 -8.96 -14.83 -3.85
N ALA A 73 -8.64 -13.75 -4.54
CA ALA A 73 -8.17 -12.50 -3.94
C ALA A 73 -9.22 -11.88 -2.99
N ALA A 74 -10.51 -11.94 -3.34
CA ALA A 74 -11.59 -11.41 -2.52
C ALA A 74 -11.70 -12.11 -1.15
N PHE A 75 -11.34 -13.39 -1.04
CA PHE A 75 -11.28 -14.11 0.24
C PHE A 75 -9.92 -14.00 0.92
N LEU A 76 -8.83 -14.11 0.17
CA LEU A 76 -7.49 -14.14 0.73
C LEU A 76 -7.04 -12.77 1.24
N LEU A 77 -7.36 -11.67 0.55
CA LEU A 77 -6.92 -10.34 0.99
C LEU A 77 -7.52 -9.93 2.35
N PRO A 78 -8.83 -10.09 2.61
CA PRO A 78 -9.38 -9.84 3.95
C PRO A 78 -8.78 -10.76 5.02
N LEU A 79 -8.55 -12.04 4.70
CA LEU A 79 -7.95 -12.99 5.64
C LEU A 79 -6.52 -12.58 6.02
N ILE A 80 -5.69 -12.22 5.03
CA ILE A 80 -4.32 -11.72 5.23
C ILE A 80 -4.34 -10.42 6.04
N ALA A 81 -5.21 -9.47 5.71
CA ALA A 81 -5.34 -8.22 6.45
C ALA A 81 -5.74 -8.48 7.91
N THR A 82 -6.66 -9.43 8.15
CA THR A 82 -7.08 -9.83 9.51
C THR A 82 -5.93 -10.47 10.28
N TYR A 83 -5.14 -11.34 9.63
CA TYR A 83 -3.97 -11.95 10.23
C TYR A 83 -2.97 -10.89 10.71
N PHE A 84 -2.62 -9.92 9.86
CA PHE A 84 -1.71 -8.84 10.25
C PHE A 84 -2.30 -7.94 11.33
N TYR A 85 -3.59 -7.66 11.28
CA TYR A 85 -4.26 -6.92 12.35
C TYR A 85 -4.10 -7.63 13.70
N VAL A 86 -4.40 -8.94 13.77
CA VAL A 86 -4.23 -9.73 14.99
C VAL A 86 -2.77 -9.73 15.44
N LEU A 87 -1.83 -9.95 14.52
CA LEU A 87 -0.39 -9.97 14.82
C LEU A 87 0.08 -8.64 15.42
N TYR A 88 -0.23 -7.51 14.77
CA TYR A 88 0.16 -6.20 15.28
C TYR A 88 -0.58 -5.81 16.56
N SER A 89 -1.78 -6.34 16.80
CA SER A 89 -2.47 -6.15 18.09
C SER A 89 -1.84 -6.94 19.23
N ALA A 90 -1.44 -8.20 18.96
CA ALA A 90 -0.88 -9.11 19.95
C ALA A 90 0.53 -8.67 20.38
N PHE A 91 1.31 -8.14 19.44
CA PHE A 91 2.64 -7.57 19.68
C PHE A 91 2.60 -6.04 19.66
N SER A 92 1.71 -5.46 20.46
CA SER A 92 1.59 -4.00 20.58
C SER A 92 2.37 -3.47 21.78
N GLY A 93 2.94 -2.28 21.64
CA GLY A 93 3.70 -1.62 22.69
C GLY A 93 5.10 -1.20 22.25
N PRO A 94 5.77 -0.33 23.01
CA PRO A 94 7.18 -0.03 22.81
C PRO A 94 8.02 -1.26 23.16
N VAL A 95 9.14 -1.44 22.45
CA VAL A 95 10.15 -2.44 22.83
C VAL A 95 10.86 -1.96 24.09
N GLU A 96 10.86 -2.76 25.15
CA GLU A 96 11.62 -2.47 26.37
C GLU A 96 13.09 -2.87 26.18
N GLU A 97 14.05 -2.06 26.63
CA GLU A 97 15.49 -2.35 26.44
C GLU A 97 15.91 -3.68 27.06
N ALA A 98 15.23 -4.15 28.11
CA ALA A 98 15.48 -5.45 28.76
C ALA A 98 15.02 -6.66 27.92
N GLU A 99 14.18 -6.44 26.91
CA GLU A 99 13.74 -7.46 25.94
C GLU A 99 14.59 -7.44 24.66
N SER A 100 15.53 -6.48 24.55
CA SER A 100 16.50 -6.44 23.47
C SER A 100 17.55 -7.52 23.68
N TYR A 101 17.69 -8.44 22.73
CA TYR A 101 18.75 -9.45 22.74
C TYR A 101 20.12 -8.75 22.54
N ALA A 102 20.71 -8.30 23.64
CA ALA A 102 22.10 -7.86 23.75
C ALA A 102 22.88 -8.80 24.67
#